data_AF-A0AAU2B0Q8-F1
#
_entry.id   AF-A0AAU2B0Q8-F1
#
_cell.length_a   1.000
_cell.length_b   1.000
_cell.length_c   1.000
_cell.angle_alpha   90.00
_cell.angle_beta   90.00
_cell.angle_gamma   90.00
#
_symmetry.space_group_name_H-M   'P 1'
#
loop_
_entity.id
_entity.type
_entity.pdbx_description
1 polymer ?
#
loop_
_entity_poly.entity_id
_entity_poly.type
_entity_poly.pdbx_seq_one_letter_code
_entity_poly.pdbx_strand_id
1 'polypeptide(L)'
;MTEQHGPQQRIADAIRPAMLNGLQDAELIGAPGTERINEWVDWIAAVVAGEVVQPIAAERDAFADRVDTLTHVARRNKEGCKDAARDVQLLEARVAELEAEVTQLRVPGVVLAGLGVEADAASVAGTPPQSLRDRLRAKYPATAEALDRRDAEAGPSRSAED
;
A
#
# COMPACT_ATOMS: atom_id res chain seq x y z
N MET A 1 -23.88 21.81 28.73
CA MET A 1 -22.59 21.74 28.02
C MET A 1 -21.54 21.50 29.08
N THR A 2 -20.98 20.30 29.19
CA THR A 2 -19.91 20.01 30.15
C THR A 2 -18.61 20.59 29.58
N GLU A 3 -18.08 21.64 30.18
CA GLU A 3 -16.77 22.18 29.83
C GLU A 3 -15.74 21.05 29.94
N GLN A 4 -15.21 20.59 28.81
CA GLN A 4 -14.13 19.62 28.82
C GLN A 4 -12.88 20.32 29.37
N HIS A 5 -12.56 20.01 30.61
CA HIS A 5 -11.37 20.54 31.27
C HIS A 5 -10.12 20.08 30.51
N GLY A 6 -9.16 20.99 30.31
CA GLY A 6 -7.90 20.69 29.63
C GLY A 6 -7.09 19.58 30.31
N PRO A 7 -6.10 18.98 29.62
CA PRO A 7 -5.29 17.89 30.18
C PRO A 7 -4.63 18.27 31.50
N GLN A 8 -4.09 19.49 31.61
CA GLN A 8 -3.53 20.01 32.87
C GLN A 8 -4.55 20.00 34.01
N GLN A 9 -5.74 20.59 33.82
CA GLN A 9 -6.75 20.63 34.86
C GLN A 9 -7.20 19.23 35.29
N ARG A 10 -7.40 18.31 34.34
CA ARG A 10 -7.75 16.92 34.65
C ARG A 10 -6.66 16.20 35.45
N ILE A 11 -5.39 16.44 35.14
CA ILE A 11 -4.27 15.87 35.90
C ILE A 11 -4.24 16.48 37.31
N ALA A 12 -4.37 17.80 37.43
CA ALA A 12 -4.40 18.49 38.70
C ALA A 12 -5.53 17.94 39.60
N ASP A 13 -6.75 17.83 39.06
CA ASP A 13 -7.92 17.31 39.78
C ASP A 13 -7.71 15.86 40.24
N ALA A 14 -6.98 15.05 39.46
CA ALA A 14 -6.70 13.65 39.79
C ALA A 14 -5.66 13.51 40.93
N ILE A 15 -4.61 14.34 40.94
CA ILE A 15 -3.52 14.20 41.91
C ILE A 15 -3.74 14.99 43.20
N ARG A 16 -4.51 16.09 43.16
CA ARG A 16 -4.71 17.00 44.29
C ARG A 16 -5.20 16.30 45.56
N PRO A 17 -6.23 15.43 45.53
CA PRO A 17 -6.74 14.80 46.75
C PRO A 17 -5.70 13.88 47.40
N ALA A 18 -4.93 13.15 46.60
CA ALA A 18 -3.90 12.25 47.09
C ALA A 18 -2.74 13.02 47.75
N MET A 19 -2.31 14.13 47.14
CA MET A 19 -1.25 14.97 47.71
C MET A 19 -1.70 15.69 48.99
N LEU A 20 -2.92 16.23 49.01
CA LEU A 20 -3.46 16.90 50.20
C LEU A 20 -3.70 15.94 51.37
N ASN A 21 -4.10 14.69 51.11
CA ASN A 21 -4.31 13.70 52.17
C ASN A 21 -3.00 13.03 52.60
N GLY A 22 -2.09 12.72 51.66
CA GLY A 22 -0.86 11.99 51.94
C GLY A 22 0.24 12.83 52.60
N LEU A 23 0.18 14.16 52.50
CA LEU A 23 1.17 15.08 53.07
C LEU A 23 0.70 15.79 54.34
N GLN A 24 -0.44 15.39 54.92
CA GLN A 24 -1.01 15.99 56.13
C GLN A 24 -0.10 15.90 57.37
N ASP A 25 0.74 14.87 57.44
CA ASP A 25 1.68 14.66 58.55
C ASP A 25 3.04 15.35 58.34
N ALA A 26 3.26 15.97 57.18
CA ALA A 26 4.46 16.79 56.94
C ALA A 26 4.35 18.11 57.72
N GLU A 27 5.46 18.82 57.99
CA GLU A 27 5.47 20.15 58.63
C GLU A 27 4.67 21.24 57.88
N LEU A 28 4.04 20.89 56.76
CA LEU A 28 3.15 21.69 55.93
C LEU A 28 1.69 21.64 56.44
N ILE A 29 1.48 21.83 57.75
CA ILE A 29 0.14 21.81 58.34
C ILE A 29 -0.51 23.20 58.23
N GLY A 30 -1.81 23.23 57.88
CA GLY A 30 -2.63 24.44 57.86
C GLY A 30 -2.69 25.14 56.50
N ALA A 31 -3.30 26.33 56.46
CA ALA A 31 -3.57 27.05 55.22
C ALA A 31 -2.32 27.29 54.33
N PRO A 32 -1.15 27.69 54.88
CA PRO A 32 0.06 27.87 54.06
C PRO A 32 0.58 26.56 53.44
N GLY A 33 0.40 25.43 54.13
CA GLY A 33 0.77 24.11 53.61
C GLY A 33 -0.14 23.67 52.46
N THR A 34 -1.46 23.89 52.60
CA THR A 34 -2.43 23.64 51.54
C THR A 34 -2.16 24.47 50.29
N GLU A 35 -1.83 25.76 50.45
CA GLU A 35 -1.45 26.63 49.32
C GLU A 35 -0.24 26.08 48.58
N ARG A 36 0.83 25.72 49.30
CA ARG A 36 2.04 25.17 48.70
C ARG A 36 1.83 23.82 48.01
N ILE A 37 0.98 22.96 48.58
CA ILE A 37 0.60 21.69 47.94
C ILE A 37 -0.17 21.96 46.65
N ASN A 38 -1.08 22.94 46.64
CA ASN A 38 -1.81 23.32 45.43
C ASN A 38 -0.89 23.84 44.32
N GLU A 39 0.10 24.67 44.66
CA GLU A 39 1.12 25.13 43.71
C GLU A 39 1.92 23.96 43.11
N TRP A 40 2.30 22.98 43.93
CA TRP A 40 3.00 21.79 43.43
C TRP A 40 2.14 20.93 42.53
N VAL A 41 0.87 20.74 42.88
CA VAL A 41 -0.11 20.04 42.05
C VAL A 41 -0.23 20.71 40.69
N ASP A 42 -0.37 22.04 40.66
CA ASP A 42 -0.51 22.79 39.43
C ASP A 42 0.76 22.73 38.57
N TRP A 43 1.94 22.78 39.21
CA TRP A 43 3.23 22.60 38.53
C TRP A 43 3.40 21.19 37.95
N ILE A 44 3.13 20.14 38.72
CA ILE A 44 3.20 18.75 38.24
C ILE A 44 2.23 18.55 37.07
N ALA A 45 1.01 19.06 37.21
CA ALA A 45 0.00 18.96 36.17
C ALA A 45 0.42 19.67 34.87
N ALA A 46 1.06 20.84 34.98
CA ALA A 46 1.60 21.56 33.83
C ALA A 46 2.71 20.76 33.14
N VAL A 47 3.66 20.23 33.92
CA VAL A 47 4.78 19.43 33.39
C VAL A 47 4.28 18.16 32.72
N VAL A 48 3.38 17.41 33.35
CA VAL A 48 2.83 16.17 32.75
C VAL A 48 2.01 16.47 31.50
N ALA A 49 1.21 17.54 31.51
CA ALA A 49 0.45 17.94 30.33
C ALA A 49 1.36 18.32 29.16
N GLY A 50 2.44 19.07 29.41
CA GLY A 50 3.38 19.54 28.39
C GLY A 50 4.36 18.47 27.91
N GLU A 51 4.99 17.75 28.82
CA GLU A 51 6.12 16.86 28.51
C GLU A 51 5.68 15.42 28.19
N VAL A 52 4.47 15.02 28.60
CA VAL A 52 3.98 13.65 28.39
C VAL A 52 2.75 13.63 27.49
N VAL A 53 1.71 14.38 27.85
CA VAL A 53 0.44 14.29 27.13
C VAL A 53 0.51 14.92 25.74
N GLN A 54 1.12 16.10 25.59
CA GLN A 54 1.23 16.77 24.29
C GLN A 54 2.03 15.96 23.26
N PRO A 55 3.23 15.41 23.56
CA PRO A 55 3.97 14.60 22.59
C PRO A 55 3.20 13.36 22.14
N ILE A 56 2.56 12.64 23.06
CA ILE A 56 1.74 11.47 22.74
C ILE A 56 0.57 11.86 21.85
N ALA A 57 -0.09 12.99 22.14
CA ALA A 57 -1.18 13.50 21.31
C ALA A 57 -0.70 13.86 19.89
N ALA A 58 0.46 14.53 19.78
CA ALA A 58 1.05 14.89 18.50
C ALA A 58 1.43 13.64 17.68
N GLU A 59 2.02 12.62 18.31
CA GLU A 59 2.35 11.36 17.65
C GLU A 59 1.11 10.59 17.19
N ARG A 60 0.05 10.57 18.02
CA ARG A 60 -1.24 9.99 17.66
C ARG A 60 -1.82 10.67 16.43
N ASP A 61 -1.80 12.01 16.39
CA ASP A 61 -2.37 12.77 15.28
C ASP A 61 -1.54 12.56 14.00
N ALA A 62 -0.21 12.57 14.10
CA ALA A 62 0.67 12.22 12.98
C ALA A 62 0.51 10.76 12.50
N PHE A 63 0.14 9.84 13.40
CA PHE A 63 -0.21 8.47 13.01
C PHE A 63 -1.55 8.42 12.25
N ALA A 64 -2.57 9.15 12.71
CA ALA A 64 -3.85 9.25 12.01
C ALA A 64 -3.67 9.78 10.57
N ASP A 65 -2.88 10.84 10.39
CA ASP A 65 -2.57 11.40 9.06
C ASP A 65 -1.88 10.38 8.13
N ARG A 66 -0.98 9.56 8.68
CA ARG A 66 -0.32 8.49 7.93
C ARG A 66 -1.31 7.40 7.52
N VAL A 67 -2.22 7.01 8.41
CA VAL A 67 -3.27 6.03 8.11
C VAL A 67 -4.21 6.54 7.02
N ASP A 68 -4.60 7.81 7.07
CA ASP A 68 -5.43 8.44 6.04
C ASP A 68 -4.72 8.48 4.68
N THR A 69 -3.44 8.84 4.68
CA THR A 69 -2.61 8.82 3.47
C THR A 69 -2.51 7.42 2.87
N LEU A 70 -2.22 6.41 3.69
CA LEU A 70 -2.15 5.02 3.24
C LEU A 70 -3.49 4.50 2.72
N THR A 71 -4.59 4.90 3.36
CA THR A 71 -5.95 4.56 2.91
C THR A 71 -6.25 5.15 1.53
N HIS A 72 -5.86 6.41 1.31
CA HIS A 72 -6.00 7.05 0.01
C HIS A 72 -5.14 6.36 -1.06
N VAL A 73 -3.87 6.05 -0.76
CA VAL A 73 -2.97 5.32 -1.68
C VAL A 73 -3.52 3.93 -2.01
N ALA A 74 -4.00 3.19 -1.02
CA ALA A 74 -4.59 1.86 -1.22
C ALA A 74 -5.82 1.91 -2.14
N ARG A 75 -6.67 2.93 -1.98
CA ARG A 75 -7.84 3.14 -2.85
C ARG A 75 -7.41 3.40 -4.29
N ARG A 76 -6.49 4.33 -4.51
CA ARG A 76 -5.95 4.65 -5.84
C ARG A 76 -5.29 3.44 -6.50
N ASN A 77 -4.54 2.65 -5.73
CA ASN A 77 -3.91 1.44 -6.26
C ASN A 77 -4.97 0.40 -6.69
N LYS A 78 -6.00 0.19 -5.87
CA LYS A 78 -7.12 -0.69 -6.21
C LYS A 78 -7.83 -0.25 -7.49
N GLU A 79 -8.03 1.04 -7.69
CA GLU A 79 -8.58 1.60 -8.92
C GLU A 79 -7.65 1.35 -10.11
N GLY A 80 -6.35 1.67 -9.97
CA GLY A 80 -5.34 1.42 -11.01
C GLY A 80 -5.23 -0.06 -11.41
N CYS A 81 -5.33 -0.99 -10.45
CA CYS A 81 -5.36 -2.42 -10.76
C CYS A 81 -6.60 -2.82 -11.58
N LYS A 82 -7.77 -2.23 -11.29
CA LYS A 82 -8.99 -2.50 -12.07
C LYS A 82 -8.85 -1.95 -13.48
N ASP A 83 -8.31 -0.74 -13.63
CA ASP A 83 -8.10 -0.12 -14.93
C ASP A 83 -7.11 -0.95 -15.76
N ALA A 84 -5.96 -1.32 -15.18
CA ALA A 84 -4.98 -2.18 -15.83
C ALA A 84 -5.57 -3.55 -16.22
N ALA A 85 -6.45 -4.14 -15.40
CA ALA A 85 -7.12 -5.39 -15.74
C ALA A 85 -8.05 -5.24 -16.96
N ARG A 86 -8.74 -4.10 -17.10
CA ARG A 86 -9.57 -3.82 -18.30
C ARG A 86 -8.69 -3.61 -19.53
N ASP A 87 -7.57 -2.90 -19.39
CA ASP A 87 -6.63 -2.68 -20.50
C ASP A 87 -6.03 -3.99 -21.00
N VAL A 88 -5.68 -4.90 -20.10
CA VAL A 88 -5.22 -6.25 -20.45
C VAL A 88 -6.28 -7.00 -21.24
N GLN A 89 -7.54 -7.01 -20.80
CA GLN A 89 -8.63 -7.67 -21.54
C GLN A 89 -8.82 -7.09 -22.94
N LEU A 90 -8.73 -5.76 -23.08
CA LEU A 90 -8.85 -5.09 -24.38
C LEU A 90 -7.68 -5.45 -25.30
N LEU A 91 -6.46 -5.48 -24.77
CA LEU A 91 -5.27 -5.88 -25.51
C LEU A 91 -5.32 -7.35 -25.93
N GLU A 92 -5.75 -8.25 -25.06
CA GLU A 92 -5.95 -9.67 -25.38
C GLU A 92 -6.95 -9.85 -26.52
N ALA A 93 -8.08 -9.13 -26.49
CA ALA A 93 -9.06 -9.16 -27.58
C ALA A 93 -8.47 -8.65 -28.90
N ARG A 94 -7.70 -7.56 -28.87
CA ARG A 94 -7.06 -7.01 -30.08
C ARG A 94 -5.96 -7.92 -30.61
N VAL A 95 -5.21 -8.59 -29.74
CA VAL A 95 -4.22 -9.59 -30.14
C VAL A 95 -4.91 -10.76 -30.82
N ALA A 96 -6.01 -11.28 -30.27
CA ALA A 96 -6.77 -12.37 -30.89
C ALA A 96 -7.31 -11.98 -32.28
N GLU A 97 -7.80 -10.75 -32.44
CA GLU A 97 -8.23 -10.22 -33.73
C GLU A 97 -7.08 -10.16 -34.74
N LEU A 98 -5.94 -9.60 -34.34
CA LEU A 98 -4.74 -9.53 -35.19
C LEU A 98 -4.18 -10.92 -35.54
N GLU A 99 -4.23 -11.88 -34.60
CA GLU A 99 -3.83 -13.27 -34.86
C GLU A 99 -4.76 -13.93 -35.89
N ALA A 100 -6.06 -13.65 -35.84
CA ALA A 100 -7.02 -14.11 -36.85
C ALA A 100 -6.75 -13.48 -38.22
N GLU A 101 -6.49 -12.16 -38.29
CA GLU A 101 -6.11 -11.47 -39.52
C GLU A 101 -4.82 -12.04 -40.12
N VAL A 102 -3.78 -12.23 -39.30
CA VAL A 102 -2.50 -12.84 -39.76
C VAL A 102 -2.73 -14.26 -40.26
N THR A 103 -3.56 -15.05 -39.59
CA THR A 103 -3.89 -16.41 -40.03
C THR A 103 -4.56 -16.40 -41.40
N GLN A 104 -5.50 -15.50 -41.64
CA GLN A 104 -6.14 -15.33 -42.95
C GLN A 104 -5.13 -14.96 -44.04
N LEU A 105 -4.22 -14.03 -43.76
CA LEU A 105 -3.17 -13.62 -44.70
C LEU A 105 -2.13 -14.72 -44.96
N ARG A 106 -1.99 -15.69 -44.05
CA ARG A 106 -1.01 -16.79 -44.13
C ARG A 106 -1.56 -18.05 -44.79
N VAL A 107 -2.86 -18.14 -45.10
CA VAL A 107 -3.42 -19.26 -45.88
C VAL A 107 -2.73 -19.28 -47.26
N PRO A 108 -1.98 -20.33 -47.61
CA PRO A 108 -1.38 -20.43 -48.95
C PRO A 108 -2.51 -20.74 -49.94
N GLY A 109 -2.98 -19.73 -50.68
CA GLY A 109 -4.21 -19.91 -51.45
C GLY A 109 -4.61 -18.88 -52.49
N VAL A 110 -3.71 -17.99 -52.94
CA VAL A 110 -3.73 -17.52 -54.35
C VAL A 110 -2.29 -17.58 -54.85
N VAL A 111 -1.86 -18.80 -55.14
CA VAL A 111 -1.02 -19.01 -56.31
C VAL A 111 -1.89 -18.60 -57.48
N LEU A 112 -1.69 -17.37 -57.95
CA LEU A 112 -2.17 -16.92 -59.24
C LEU A 112 -1.41 -17.77 -60.26
N ALA A 113 -2.06 -18.84 -60.71
CA ALA A 113 -1.58 -19.66 -61.80
C ALA A 113 -1.38 -18.75 -63.01
N GLY A 114 -0.12 -18.53 -63.37
CA GLY A 114 0.27 -17.88 -64.62
C GLY A 114 0.96 -16.53 -64.44
N LEU A 115 2.23 -16.55 -64.04
CA LEU A 115 3.33 -16.00 -64.83
C LEU A 115 4.65 -16.34 -64.11
N GLY A 116 5.46 -17.13 -64.81
CA GLY A 116 6.74 -17.60 -64.28
C GLY A 116 7.67 -16.44 -63.98
N VAL A 117 8.13 -16.40 -62.73
CA VAL A 117 9.45 -15.89 -62.36
C VAL A 117 9.90 -16.79 -61.22
N GLU A 118 10.90 -17.63 -61.49
CA GLU A 118 11.71 -18.18 -60.41
C GLU A 118 12.34 -17.00 -59.67
N ALA A 119 11.87 -16.77 -58.45
CA ALA A 119 12.55 -15.95 -57.46
C ALA A 119 12.79 -16.82 -56.23
N ASP A 120 13.87 -17.59 -56.35
CA ASP A 120 14.85 -17.87 -55.30
C ASP A 120 14.26 -18.15 -53.90
N ALA A 121 13.92 -19.41 -53.66
CA ALA A 121 13.51 -19.96 -52.37
C ALA A 121 14.68 -20.11 -51.38
N ALA A 122 15.65 -19.19 -51.36
CA ALA A 122 16.89 -19.35 -50.61
C ALA A 122 17.35 -18.08 -49.86
N SER A 123 16.49 -17.36 -49.12
CA SER A 123 16.99 -16.46 -48.06
C SER A 123 15.93 -15.93 -47.06
N VAL A 124 15.11 -16.79 -46.43
CA VAL A 124 14.48 -16.45 -45.13
C VAL A 124 14.46 -17.67 -44.20
N ALA A 125 15.59 -18.38 -44.14
CA ALA A 125 15.90 -19.21 -42.98
C ALA A 125 16.68 -18.32 -42.00
N GLY A 126 16.00 -17.75 -41.00
CA GLY A 126 16.69 -16.87 -40.08
C GLY A 126 15.82 -16.29 -38.98
N THR A 127 15.68 -17.08 -37.91
CA THR A 127 15.12 -16.73 -36.58
C THR A 127 13.61 -16.97 -36.43
N PRO A 128 13.18 -17.91 -35.56
CA PRO A 128 11.78 -18.01 -35.17
C PRO A 128 11.33 -16.66 -34.57
N PRO A 129 10.06 -16.24 -34.73
CA PRO A 129 9.58 -15.05 -34.06
C PRO A 129 9.78 -15.28 -32.56
N GLN A 130 10.71 -14.53 -31.96
CA GLN A 130 10.94 -14.59 -30.52
C GLN A 130 9.59 -14.41 -29.84
N SER A 131 9.24 -15.38 -28.99
CA SER A 131 7.97 -15.37 -28.27
C SER A 131 7.80 -14.01 -27.62
N LEU A 132 6.59 -13.44 -27.67
CA LEU A 132 6.26 -12.20 -26.99
C LEU A 132 6.72 -12.23 -25.52
N ARG A 133 6.70 -13.43 -24.92
CA ARG A 133 7.21 -13.74 -23.59
C ARG A 133 8.71 -13.50 -23.43
N ASP A 134 9.51 -13.92 -24.40
CA ASP A 134 10.97 -13.71 -24.42
C ASP A 134 11.33 -12.24 -24.61
N ARG A 135 10.57 -11.53 -25.48
CA ARG A 135 10.74 -10.09 -25.68
C ARG A 135 10.39 -9.29 -24.43
N LEU A 136 9.35 -9.67 -23.70
CA LEU A 136 8.97 -9.04 -22.44
C LEU A 136 10.00 -9.32 -21.34
N ARG A 137 10.52 -10.56 -21.26
CA ARG A 137 11.60 -10.92 -20.32
C ARG A 137 12.90 -10.15 -20.57
N ALA A 138 13.27 -9.95 -21.84
CA ALA A 138 14.45 -9.16 -22.20
C ALA A 138 14.31 -7.67 -21.84
N LYS A 139 13.11 -7.10 -21.97
CA LYS A 139 12.87 -5.67 -21.70
C LYS A 139 12.64 -5.39 -20.21
N TYR A 140 12.11 -6.35 -19.47
CA TYR A 140 11.77 -6.21 -18.05
C TYR A 140 12.11 -7.50 -17.27
N PRO A 141 13.40 -7.73 -16.94
CA PRO A 141 13.83 -8.98 -16.29
C PRO A 141 13.26 -9.15 -14.88
N ALA A 142 13.15 -8.06 -14.10
CA ALA A 142 12.64 -8.09 -12.73
C ALA A 142 11.16 -8.49 -12.62
N THR A 143 10.31 -8.10 -13.59
CA THR A 143 8.90 -8.51 -13.63
C THR A 143 8.73 -9.94 -14.13
N ALA A 144 9.58 -10.40 -15.04
CA ALA A 144 9.58 -11.79 -15.48
C ALA A 144 9.96 -12.75 -14.35
N GLU A 145 10.98 -12.42 -13.55
CA GLU A 145 11.37 -13.21 -12.37
C GLU A 145 10.26 -13.25 -11.30
N ALA A 146 9.52 -12.15 -11.13
CA ALA A 146 8.40 -12.10 -10.18
C ALA A 146 7.22 -12.98 -10.64
N LEU A 147 6.96 -13.03 -11.94
CA LEU A 147 5.93 -13.90 -12.55
C LEU A 147 6.35 -15.38 -12.49
N ASP A 148 7.59 -15.71 -12.82
CA ASP A 148 8.11 -17.08 -12.74
C ASP A 148 8.08 -17.60 -11.29
N ARG A 149 8.36 -16.74 -10.30
CA ARG A 149 8.23 -17.10 -8.87
C ARG A 149 6.78 -17.38 -8.48
N ARG A 150 5.84 -16.59 -8.99
CA ARG A 150 4.40 -16.77 -8.73
C ARG A 150 3.85 -18.04 -9.40
N ASP A 151 4.29 -18.34 -10.62
CA ASP A 151 3.88 -19.55 -11.35
C ASP A 151 4.51 -20.81 -10.73
N ALA A 152 5.73 -20.72 -10.18
CA ALA A 152 6.37 -21.80 -9.43
C ALA A 152 5.69 -22.06 -8.07
N GLU A 153 5.24 -20.99 -7.39
CA GLU A 153 4.44 -21.07 -6.17
C GLU A 153 3.01 -21.58 -6.42
N ALA A 154 2.54 -21.55 -7.68
CA ALA A 154 1.22 -22.04 -8.09
C ALA A 154 1.18 -23.51 -8.55
N GLY A 155 2.26 -24.29 -8.36
CA GLY A 155 2.32 -25.71 -8.75
C GLY A 155 1.34 -26.65 -8.00
N PRO A 156 1.12 -27.86 -8.55
CA PRO A 156 -0.09 -28.31 -9.22
C PRO A 156 -1.22 -28.70 -8.25
N SER A 157 -2.35 -27.99 -8.27
CA SER A 157 -3.58 -28.49 -7.64
C SER A 157 -4.34 -29.40 -8.61
N ARG A 158 -4.19 -30.72 -8.39
CA ARG A 158 -5.09 -31.83 -8.73
C ARG A 158 -5.46 -32.04 -10.22
N SER A 159 -4.60 -32.79 -10.90
CA SER A 159 -5.05 -33.82 -11.84
C SER A 159 -4.57 -35.18 -11.31
N ALA A 160 -5.44 -35.84 -10.56
CA ALA A 160 -5.42 -37.29 -10.31
C ALA A 160 -6.81 -37.64 -9.78
N GLU A 161 -7.71 -37.89 -10.72
CA GLU A 161 -8.78 -38.86 -10.53
C GLU A 161 -8.14 -40.23 -10.24
N ASP A 162 -8.51 -40.84 -9.12
CA ASP A 162 -8.96 -42.23 -9.01
C ASP A 162 -9.70 -42.38 -7.66
#